data_AF-A0A1E3Q4M9-F1
#
_entry.id   AF-A0A1E3Q4M9-F1
#
_cell.length_a   1.000
_cell.length_b   1.000
_cell.length_c   1.000
_cell.angle_alpha   90.00
_cell.angle_beta   90.00
_cell.angle_gamma   90.00
#
_symmetry.space_group_name_H-M   'P 1'
#
loop_
_entity.id
_entity.type
_entity.pdbx_description
1 polymer ?
#
loop_
_entity_poly.entity_id
_entity_poly.type
_entity_poly.pdbx_seq_one_letter_code
_entity_poly.pdbx_strand_id
1 'polypeptide(L)'
;PELNVLPPIPLYRRILRAHRRLPLKHRFLGDQYVKAEFRHHSDVENPLHIIGFLSSWQQYVEAIEGDKWKEAKLDVEKLEKMSDQQIIQFYELMQSAKGLDSEY
;
A
#
# COMPACT_ATOMS: atom_id res chain seq x y z
N PRO A 1 14.63 10.73 13.84
CA PRO A 1 14.08 11.62 12.79
C PRO A 1 12.62 11.93 13.10
N GLU A 2 12.24 13.19 13.30
CA GLU A 2 10.84 13.58 13.39
C GLU A 2 10.14 13.17 12.09
N LEU A 3 9.17 12.25 12.19
CA LEU A 3 8.27 11.95 11.08
C LEU A 3 7.41 13.19 10.86
N ASN A 4 7.82 14.06 9.93
CA ASN A 4 7.03 15.21 9.52
C ASN A 4 5.90 14.71 8.61
N VAL A 5 4.87 14.13 9.23
CA VAL A 5 3.75 13.48 8.54
C VAL A 5 2.84 14.54 7.94
N LEU A 6 2.57 14.44 6.65
CA LEU A 6 1.64 15.34 5.97
C LEU A 6 0.21 15.14 6.48
N PRO A 7 -0.61 16.21 6.58
CA PRO A 7 -2.03 16.07 6.86
C PRO A 7 -2.75 15.22 5.78
N PRO A 8 -3.93 14.64 6.09
CA PRO A 8 -4.58 13.66 5.22
C PRO A 8 -4.82 14.13 3.77
N ILE A 9 -5.40 15.32 3.59
CA ILE A 9 -5.73 15.84 2.24
C ILE A 9 -4.47 16.16 1.42
N PRO A 10 -3.46 16.88 1.96
CA PRO A 10 -2.16 17.02 1.30
C PRO A 10 -1.51 15.69 0.90
N LEU A 11 -1.50 14.71 1.80
CA LEU A 11 -0.91 13.38 1.55
C LEU A 11 -1.65 12.65 0.42
N TYR A 12 -2.97 12.59 0.48
CA TYR A 12 -3.83 12.02 -0.57
C TYR A 12 -3.53 12.61 -1.95
N ARG A 13 -3.44 13.95 -2.05
CA ARG A 13 -3.12 14.63 -3.31
C ARG A 13 -1.70 14.32 -3.79
N ARG A 14 -0.74 14.20 -2.88
CA ARG A 14 0.65 13.83 -3.22
C ARG A 14 0.73 12.42 -3.80
N ILE A 15 0.04 11.45 -3.18
CA ILE A 15 -0.02 10.07 -3.67
C ILE A 15 -0.56 10.02 -5.10
N LEU A 16 -1.71 10.66 -5.36
CA LEU A 16 -2.31 10.69 -6.70
C LEU A 16 -1.42 11.39 -7.75
N ARG A 17 -0.53 12.31 -7.33
CA ARG A 17 0.47 12.91 -8.23
C ARG A 17 1.61 11.94 -8.49
N ALA A 18 2.10 11.25 -7.47
CA ALA A 18 3.17 10.25 -7.60
C ALA A 18 2.73 9.10 -8.52
N HIS A 19 1.47 8.65 -8.42
CA HIS A 19 0.90 7.62 -9.30
C HIS A 19 0.96 7.95 -10.79
N ARG A 20 1.02 9.24 -11.17
CA ARG A 20 1.16 9.65 -12.57
C ARG A 20 2.46 9.20 -13.21
N ARG A 21 3.46 8.84 -12.39
CA ARG A 21 4.76 8.31 -12.83
C ARG A 21 4.73 6.79 -13.06
N LEU A 22 3.68 6.10 -12.59
CA LEU A 22 3.54 4.66 -12.71
C LEU A 22 3.00 4.24 -14.08
N PRO A 23 3.31 3.01 -14.56
CA PRO A 23 2.68 2.46 -15.75
C PRO A 23 1.16 2.41 -15.62
N LEU A 24 0.45 2.56 -16.75
CA LEU A 24 -1.01 2.79 -16.78
C LEU A 24 -1.83 1.84 -15.90
N LYS A 25 -1.55 0.53 -15.96
CA LYS A 25 -2.27 -0.49 -15.17
C LYS A 25 -2.02 -0.32 -13.66
N HIS A 26 -0.77 -0.09 -13.25
CA HIS A 26 -0.41 0.12 -11.85
C HIS A 26 -1.02 1.41 -11.30
N ARG A 27 -1.00 2.49 -12.10
CA ARG A 27 -1.67 3.74 -11.76
C ARG A 27 -3.17 3.54 -11.55
N PHE A 28 -3.84 2.85 -12.48
CA PHE A 28 -5.27 2.61 -12.40
C PHE A 28 -5.64 1.86 -11.11
N LEU A 29 -4.93 0.75 -10.84
CA LEU A 29 -5.13 -0.04 -9.62
C LEU A 29 -4.88 0.80 -8.36
N GLY A 30 -3.74 1.49 -8.32
CA GLY A 30 -3.35 2.32 -7.17
C GLY A 30 -4.33 3.47 -6.92
N ASP A 31 -4.76 4.19 -7.96
CA ASP A 31 -5.70 5.31 -7.83
C ASP A 31 -7.06 4.84 -7.27
N GLN A 32 -7.54 3.67 -7.67
CA GLN A 32 -8.78 3.09 -7.12
C GLN A 32 -8.62 2.72 -5.65
N TYR A 33 -7.52 2.03 -5.31
CA TYR A 33 -7.23 1.60 -3.95
C TYR A 33 -7.09 2.79 -2.98
N VAL A 34 -6.26 3.78 -3.33
CA VAL A 34 -6.06 4.99 -2.50
C VAL A 34 -7.37 5.73 -2.24
N LYS A 35 -8.22 5.88 -3.27
CA LYS A 35 -9.53 6.53 -3.12
C LYS A 35 -10.46 5.77 -2.18
N ALA A 36 -10.46 4.44 -2.28
CA ALA A 36 -11.25 3.60 -1.40
C ALA A 36 -10.75 3.71 0.04
N GLU A 37 -9.44 3.55 0.26
CA GLU A 37 -8.85 3.55 1.61
C GLU A 37 -9.04 4.87 2.34
N PHE A 38 -8.79 6.01 1.69
CA PHE A 38 -9.03 7.32 2.31
C PHE A 38 -10.50 7.58 2.62
N ARG A 39 -11.43 6.95 1.88
CA ARG A 39 -12.87 7.02 2.17
C ARG A 39 -13.24 6.12 3.34
N HIS A 40 -12.73 4.90 3.38
CA HIS A 40 -13.00 3.98 4.50
C HIS A 40 -12.45 4.50 5.83
N HIS A 41 -11.38 5.31 5.77
CA HIS A 41 -10.75 5.89 6.95
C HIS A 41 -11.20 7.33 7.26
N SER A 42 -12.24 7.85 6.59
CA SER A 42 -12.68 9.25 6.81
C SER A 42 -13.20 9.52 8.22
N ASP A 43 -13.76 8.49 8.86
CA ASP A 43 -14.47 8.60 10.13
C ASP A 43 -13.65 8.03 11.30
N VAL A 44 -12.37 7.72 11.08
CA VAL A 44 -11.46 7.24 12.12
C VAL A 44 -11.05 8.41 13.01
N GLU A 45 -11.40 8.34 14.29
CA GLU A 45 -11.09 9.40 15.27
C GLU A 45 -9.87 9.10 16.15
N ASN A 46 -9.49 7.82 16.29
CA ASN A 46 -8.38 7.43 17.16
C ASN A 46 -7.05 8.03 16.65
N PRO A 47 -6.40 8.95 17.39
CA PRO A 47 -5.21 9.64 16.91
C PRO A 47 -4.04 8.70 16.59
N LEU A 48 -3.88 7.60 17.33
CA LEU A 48 -2.82 6.61 17.07
C LEU A 48 -3.04 5.91 15.74
N HIS A 49 -4.29 5.56 15.43
CA HIS A 49 -4.63 4.92 14.15
C HIS A 49 -4.43 5.91 12.98
N ILE A 50 -4.82 7.18 13.16
CA ILE A 50 -4.59 8.23 12.17
C ILE A 50 -3.10 8.40 11.91
N ILE A 51 -2.28 8.52 12.96
CA ILE A 51 -0.82 8.67 12.83
C ILE A 51 -0.21 7.44 12.15
N GLY A 52 -0.62 6.23 12.54
CA GLY A 52 -0.17 4.99 11.90
C GLY A 52 -0.50 4.97 10.42
N PHE A 53 -1.76 5.26 10.06
CA PHE A 53 -2.24 5.35 8.69
C PHE A 53 -1.40 6.36 7.89
N LEU A 54 -1.31 7.61 8.34
CA LEU A 54 -0.60 8.65 7.61
C LEU A 54 0.91 8.35 7.47
N SER A 55 1.53 7.74 8.48
CA SER A 55 2.94 7.34 8.42
C SER A 55 3.18 6.26 7.37
N SER A 56 2.32 5.25 7.31
CA SER A 56 2.41 4.19 6.29
C SER A 56 2.21 4.75 4.87
N TRP A 57 1.25 5.63 4.68
CA TRP A 57 0.98 6.25 3.37
C TRP A 57 2.07 7.24 2.94
N GLN A 58 2.71 7.92 3.89
CA GLN A 58 3.89 8.74 3.64
C GLN A 58 5.06 7.88 3.14
N GLN A 59 5.36 6.76 3.81
CA GLN A 59 6.40 5.83 3.36
C GLN A 59 6.10 5.26 1.97
N TYR A 60 4.83 4.92 1.70
CA TYR A 60 4.39 4.44 0.39
C TYR A 60 4.66 5.46 -0.73
N VAL A 61 4.28 6.73 -0.54
CA VAL A 61 4.49 7.75 -1.58
C VAL A 61 5.98 8.06 -1.80
N GLU A 62 6.78 8.04 -0.73
CA GLU A 62 8.23 8.19 -0.82
C GLU A 62 8.88 7.02 -1.58
N ALA A 63 8.38 5.79 -1.40
CA ALA A 63 8.84 4.63 -2.15
C ALA A 63 8.49 4.71 -3.65
N ILE A 64 7.32 5.25 -4.00
CA ILE A 64 6.96 5.51 -5.40
C ILE A 64 7.86 6.59 -6.00
N GLU A 65 8.00 7.72 -5.30
CA GLU A 65 8.76 8.87 -5.79
C GLU A 65 10.26 8.56 -5.96
N GLY A 66 10.81 7.68 -5.12
CA GLY A 66 12.19 7.22 -5.19
C GLY A 66 12.42 5.95 -6.01
N ASP A 67 11.43 5.48 -6.78
CA ASP A 67 11.51 4.25 -7.59
C ASP A 67 11.83 2.94 -6.82
N LYS A 68 11.87 2.99 -5.48
CA LYS A 68 12.18 1.86 -4.60
C LYS A 68 11.14 0.73 -4.67
N TRP A 69 9.93 1.06 -5.13
CA TRP A 69 8.83 0.09 -5.26
C TRP A 69 9.12 -1.06 -6.24
N LYS A 70 10.03 -0.87 -7.21
CA LYS A 70 10.35 -1.89 -8.22
C LYS A 70 11.14 -3.07 -7.66
N GLU A 71 11.96 -2.81 -6.64
CA GLU A 71 12.83 -3.80 -6.00
C GLU A 71 12.35 -4.19 -4.61
N ALA A 72 11.22 -3.63 -4.17
CA ALA A 72 10.63 -3.92 -2.88
C ALA A 72 10.29 -5.40 -2.79
N LYS A 73 10.88 -6.07 -1.81
CA LYS A 73 10.55 -7.44 -1.44
C LYS A 73 9.58 -7.44 -0.28
N LEU A 74 8.84 -8.54 -0.16
CA LEU A 74 8.02 -8.75 1.01
C LEU A 74 8.92 -8.92 2.23
N ASP A 75 8.54 -8.26 3.32
CA ASP A 75 9.20 -8.37 4.60
C ASP A 75 8.87 -9.73 5.24
N VAL A 76 9.91 -10.48 5.60
CA VAL A 76 9.77 -11.82 6.19
C VAL A 76 9.04 -11.74 7.53
N GLU A 77 9.27 -10.68 8.32
CA GLU A 77 8.56 -10.50 9.59
C GLU A 77 7.05 -10.30 9.40
N LYS A 78 6.62 -9.78 8.25
CA LYS A 78 5.19 -9.65 7.94
C LYS A 78 4.58 -10.99 7.58
N LEU A 79 5.31 -11.84 6.87
CA LEU A 79 4.86 -13.21 6.57
C LEU A 79 4.65 -14.01 7.85
N GLU A 80 5.58 -13.92 8.80
CA GLU A 80 5.50 -14.65 10.08
C GLU A 80 4.32 -14.22 10.96
N LYS A 81 3.80 -13.00 10.76
CA LYS A 81 2.64 -12.45 11.48
C LYS A 81 1.31 -12.74 10.79
N MET A 82 1.32 -13.31 9.59
CA MET A 82 0.10 -13.68 8.88
C MET A 82 -0.47 -14.98 9.44
N SER A 83 -1.80 -15.08 9.44
CA SER A 83 -2.46 -16.37 9.67
C SER A 83 -2.23 -17.34 8.51
N ASP A 84 -2.38 -18.64 8.77
CA ASP A 84 -2.25 -19.69 7.75
C ASP A 84 -3.14 -19.41 6.53
N GLN A 85 -4.37 -18.94 6.74
CA GLN A 85 -5.28 -18.58 5.66
C GLN A 85 -4.75 -17.41 4.81
N GLN A 86 -4.19 -16.38 5.44
CA GLN A 86 -3.61 -15.25 4.71
C GLN A 86 -2.37 -15.67 3.92
N ILE A 87 -1.57 -16.60 4.46
CA ILE A 87 -0.42 -17.17 3.75
C ILE A 87 -0.87 -17.93 2.51
N ILE A 88 -1.93 -18.74 2.61
CA ILE A 88 -2.51 -19.47 1.48
C ILE A 88 -3.01 -18.51 0.40
N GLN A 89 -3.82 -17.51 0.75
CA GLN A 89 -4.31 -16.50 -0.19
C GLN A 89 -3.17 -15.74 -0.87
N PHE A 90 -2.10 -15.43 -0.12
CA PHE A 90 -0.94 -14.76 -0.67
C PHE A 90 -0.17 -15.66 -1.66
N TYR A 91 -0.07 -16.95 -1.36
CA TYR A 91 0.52 -17.93 -2.27
C TYR A 91 -0.30 -18.08 -3.56
N GLU A 92 -1.62 -18.22 -3.47
CA GLU A 92 -2.52 -18.27 -4.63
C GLU A 92 -2.38 -17.03 -5.52
N LEU A 93 -2.31 -15.84 -4.90
CA LEU A 93 -2.07 -14.58 -5.61
C LEU A 93 -0.73 -14.60 -6.35
N MET A 94 0.34 -15.10 -5.72
CA MET A 94 1.65 -15.24 -6.35
C MET A 94 1.60 -16.19 -7.56
N GLN A 95 0.91 -17.32 -7.45
CA GLN A 95 0.78 -18.29 -8.54
C GLN A 95 0.00 -17.69 -9.71
N SER A 96 -1.14 -17.06 -9.44
CA SER A 96 -1.96 -16.37 -10.44
C SER A 96 -1.17 -15.26 -11.15
N ALA A 97 -0.36 -14.48 -10.42
CA ALA A 97 0.48 -13.44 -11.00
C ALA A 97 1.57 -14.00 -11.94
N LYS A 98 2.00 -15.25 -11.75
CA LYS A 98 2.91 -15.98 -12.64
C LYS A 98 2.19 -16.65 -13.82
N GLY A 99 0.86 -16.55 -13.89
CA GLY A 99 0.04 -17.26 -14.86
C GLY A 99 -0.06 -18.76 -14.61
N LEU A 100 0.15 -19.19 -13.35
CA LEU A 100 0.01 -20.58 -12.93
C LEU A 100 -1.34 -20.74 -12.24
N ASP A 101 -2.02 -21.85 -12.52
CA ASP A 101 -3.16 -22.28 -11.72
C ASP A 101 -2.67 -22.80 -10.37
N SER A 102 -3.43 -22.51 -9.31
CA SER A 102 -3.21 -23.05 -7.96
C SER A 102 -4.33 -24.04 -7.65
N GLU A 103 -3.96 -25.21 -7.14
CA GLU A 103 -4.89 -26.27 -6.68
C GLU A 103 -5.12 -26.25 -5.16
N TYR A 104 -4.45 -25.35 -4.45
CA TYR A 104 -4.89 -24.90 -3.12
C TYR A 104 -5.98 -23.86 -3.29
#